data_AF-A0A6P2PVA4-F1
#
_entry.id   AF-A0A6P2PVA4-F1
#
_cell.length_a   1.000
_cell.length_b   1.000
_cell.length_c   1.000
_cell.angle_alpha   90.00
_cell.angle_beta   90.00
_cell.angle_gamma   90.00
#
_symmetry.space_group_name_H-M   'P 1'
#
loop_
_entity.id
_entity.type
_entity.pdbx_description
1 polymer ?
#
loop_
_entity_poly.entity_id
_entity_poly.type
_entity_poly.pdbx_seq_one_letter_code
_entity_poly.pdbx_strand_id
1 'polypeptide(L)'
;MAESAEHLFLKQTFLTVLKRFSRIDLYGFCETDRKLFDFSCLVERDWERPLVGQVLWGHTDGIEKDVRSLLHDDGAEITPYIVRDSVKTYQALEEIIASYRNSPARGRLARLKLLPVPSDFDADNASQRDCVERLLTEKIVDDIIFNVVFGHIAEEHVQFFLDASGTLGLNLAILYVIATEGFLNISTLSKRLQVSASPVREQLLLLKGAGFIRADRDKALYEMTSRGRLFLDLVRRVDHELETGDLTDECAYILSRLGCAPIALDERLEARMQKPFGRLLTTMQAVRSQFGCDLSSIRHVARHRDVPE
;
A
#
# COMPACT_ATOMS: atom_id res chain seq x y z
N MET A 1 -15.82 27.52 15.98
CA MET A 1 -16.70 26.65 16.79
C MET A 1 -15.82 25.58 17.41
N ALA A 2 -16.11 25.10 18.61
CA ALA A 2 -15.38 23.96 19.17
C ALA A 2 -15.61 22.72 18.29
N GLU A 3 -14.56 21.97 17.96
CA GLU A 3 -14.67 20.69 17.28
C GLU A 3 -15.54 19.74 18.15
N SER A 4 -16.49 19.03 17.53
CA SER A 4 -17.33 18.08 18.28
C SER A 4 -16.52 16.84 18.69
N ALA A 5 -17.04 16.06 19.65
CA ALA A 5 -16.38 14.83 20.10
C ALA A 5 -16.20 13.82 18.95
N GLU A 6 -17.18 13.73 18.06
CA GLU A 6 -17.11 12.88 16.87
C GLU A 6 -16.09 13.37 15.87
N HIS A 7 -16.04 14.68 15.60
CA HIS A 7 -15.02 15.25 14.71
C HIS A 7 -13.61 14.89 15.19
N LEU A 8 -13.34 15.08 16.49
CA LEU A 8 -12.07 14.73 17.12
C LEU A 8 -11.79 13.22 17.03
N PHE A 9 -12.78 12.38 17.34
CA PHE A 9 -12.66 10.93 17.29
C PHE A 9 -12.30 10.44 15.88
N LEU A 10 -13.00 10.90 14.85
CA LEU A 10 -12.81 10.47 13.46
C LEU A 10 -11.41 10.86 12.95
N LYS A 11 -10.99 12.09 13.22
CA LYS A 11 -9.65 12.60 12.92
C LYS A 11 -8.55 11.80 13.60
N GLN A 12 -8.67 11.58 14.91
CA GLN A 12 -7.70 10.81 15.68
C GLN A 12 -7.63 9.35 15.22
N THR A 13 -8.76 8.73 14.94
CA THR A 13 -8.84 7.37 14.41
C THR A 13 -8.07 7.27 13.11
N PHE A 14 -8.30 8.19 12.18
CA PHE A 14 -7.62 8.20 10.89
C PHE A 14 -6.09 8.26 11.04
N LEU A 15 -5.59 9.22 11.82
CA LEU A 15 -4.15 9.37 12.07
C LEU A 15 -3.56 8.17 12.81
N THR A 16 -4.30 7.60 13.76
CA THR A 16 -3.86 6.44 14.52
C THR A 16 -3.71 5.20 13.64
N VAL A 17 -4.64 4.98 12.71
CA VAL A 17 -4.55 3.85 11.76
C VAL A 17 -3.32 3.98 10.87
N LEU A 18 -3.09 5.15 10.25
CA LEU A 18 -1.89 5.37 9.43
C LEU A 18 -0.60 5.24 10.25
N LYS A 19 -0.55 5.84 11.44
CA LYS A 19 0.62 5.73 12.31
C LYS A 19 0.88 4.28 12.73
N ARG A 20 -0.16 3.51 13.07
CA ARG A 20 -0.05 2.09 13.41
C ARG A 20 0.57 1.31 12.26
N PHE A 21 -0.01 1.41 11.06
CA PHE A 21 0.47 0.69 9.89
C PHE A 21 1.80 1.21 9.35
N SER A 22 2.28 2.40 9.70
CA SER A 22 3.64 2.84 9.32
C SER A 22 4.76 2.07 10.03
N ARG A 23 4.48 1.48 11.21
CA ARG A 23 5.46 0.75 12.05
C ARG A 23 6.02 -0.52 11.40
N ILE A 24 5.35 -1.03 10.39
CA ILE A 24 5.80 -2.18 9.60
C ILE A 24 6.92 -1.81 8.61
N ASP A 25 7.31 -0.53 8.52
CA ASP A 25 8.34 -0.03 7.62
C ASP A 25 8.08 -0.35 6.13
N LEU A 26 6.81 -0.36 5.71
CA LEU A 26 6.40 -0.45 4.30
C LEU A 26 6.08 0.92 3.69
N TYR A 27 5.98 1.96 4.51
CA TYR A 27 5.90 3.38 4.16
C TYR A 27 6.25 4.25 5.38
N GLY A 28 6.66 5.49 5.15
CA GLY A 28 6.88 6.50 6.19
C GLY A 28 5.61 7.31 6.47
N PHE A 29 5.41 7.71 7.72
CA PHE A 29 4.31 8.58 8.13
C PHE A 29 4.84 9.76 8.96
N CYS A 30 4.49 10.97 8.58
CA CYS A 30 4.80 12.19 9.31
C CYS A 30 3.59 13.13 9.30
N GLU A 31 3.16 13.66 10.45
CA GLU A 31 2.17 14.74 10.45
C GLU A 31 2.83 16.04 9.97
N THR A 32 2.13 16.78 9.10
CA THR A 32 2.63 18.02 8.50
C THR A 32 1.71 19.20 8.85
N ASP A 33 2.17 20.42 8.56
CA ASP A 33 1.41 21.64 8.83
C ASP A 33 0.03 21.59 8.17
N ARG A 34 -1.00 21.66 9.00
CA ARG A 34 -2.40 21.38 8.64
C ARG A 34 -3.01 22.46 7.72
N LYS A 35 -2.44 23.67 7.68
CA LYS A 35 -2.96 24.85 6.95
C LYS A 35 -4.48 25.01 7.11
N LEU A 36 -5.26 24.71 6.07
CA LEU A 36 -6.72 24.86 6.00
C LEU A 36 -7.47 23.54 6.20
N PHE A 37 -6.76 22.44 6.43
CA PHE A 37 -7.28 21.08 6.51
C PHE A 37 -7.36 20.58 7.96
N ASP A 38 -8.29 19.69 8.24
CA ASP A 38 -8.40 19.08 9.57
C ASP A 38 -7.16 18.26 9.92
N PHE A 39 -6.58 17.57 8.95
CA PHE A 39 -5.29 16.92 9.11
C PHE A 39 -4.49 16.90 7.80
N SER A 40 -3.17 16.89 7.96
CA SER A 40 -2.21 16.75 6.86
C SER A 40 -1.10 15.82 7.32
N CYS A 41 -0.73 14.87 6.48
CA CYS A 41 0.39 13.99 6.72
C CYS A 41 1.13 13.64 5.44
N LEU A 42 2.42 13.40 5.56
CA LEU A 42 3.23 12.83 4.50
C LEU A 42 3.20 11.30 4.61
N VAL A 43 2.89 10.64 3.50
CA VAL A 43 2.93 9.18 3.37
C VAL A 43 4.00 8.84 2.33
N GLU A 44 5.21 8.55 2.81
CA GLU A 44 6.39 8.38 1.96
C GLU A 44 6.60 6.92 1.57
N ARG A 45 6.65 6.64 0.27
CA ARG A 45 7.17 5.36 -0.24
C ARG A 45 8.13 5.55 -1.39
N ASP A 46 7.71 6.32 -2.39
CA ASP A 46 8.47 6.58 -3.63
C ASP A 46 8.73 8.09 -3.82
N TRP A 47 8.91 8.87 -2.74
CA TRP A 47 9.14 10.33 -2.75
C TRP A 47 7.99 11.20 -3.29
N GLU A 48 6.85 10.58 -3.54
CA GLU A 48 5.60 11.22 -3.94
C GLU A 48 4.52 10.76 -2.96
N ARG A 49 3.63 11.70 -2.56
CA ARG A 49 2.33 11.54 -1.88
C ARG A 49 2.19 12.21 -0.50
N PRO A 50 2.14 13.54 -0.47
CA PRO A 50 1.49 14.25 0.64
C PRO A 50 -0.03 13.97 0.62
N LEU A 51 -0.58 13.73 1.80
CA LEU A 51 -1.98 13.46 2.07
C LEU A 51 -2.56 14.63 2.88
N VAL A 52 -3.71 15.14 2.44
CA VAL A 52 -4.47 16.17 3.17
C VAL A 52 -5.91 15.73 3.29
N GLY A 53 -6.50 15.83 4.48
CA GLY A 53 -7.85 15.32 4.73
C GLY A 53 -8.75 16.32 5.43
N GLN A 54 -10.05 16.17 5.18
CA GLN A 54 -11.11 16.90 5.89
C GLN A 54 -12.08 15.92 6.54
N VAL A 55 -12.66 16.34 7.66
CA VAL A 55 -13.67 15.67 8.45
C VAL A 55 -14.84 16.62 8.60
N LEU A 56 -15.89 16.40 7.82
CA LEU A 56 -17.11 17.17 7.98
C LEU A 56 -18.12 16.41 8.83
N TRP A 57 -18.31 16.90 10.07
CA TRP A 57 -19.28 16.35 11.01
C TRP A 57 -20.24 17.44 11.51
N GLY A 58 -21.54 17.16 11.52
CA GLY A 58 -22.56 18.03 12.12
C GLY A 58 -23.36 18.93 11.18
N HIS A 59 -22.86 19.28 9.98
CA HIS A 59 -23.63 20.07 8.99
C HIS A 59 -23.27 19.73 7.53
N THR A 60 -24.17 20.03 6.60
CA THR A 60 -24.01 19.74 5.15
C THR A 60 -23.51 20.94 4.35
N ASP A 61 -23.63 22.15 4.88
CA ASP A 61 -23.38 23.40 4.13
C ASP A 61 -21.89 23.64 3.82
N GLY A 62 -20.99 22.85 4.43
CA GLY A 62 -19.54 22.92 4.22
C GLY A 62 -19.02 22.03 3.09
N ILE A 63 -19.82 21.06 2.60
CA ILE A 63 -19.34 20.00 1.69
C ILE A 63 -18.68 20.57 0.43
N GLU A 64 -19.33 21.53 -0.23
CA GLU A 64 -18.81 22.12 -1.46
C GLU A 64 -17.46 22.80 -1.25
N LYS A 65 -17.35 23.59 -0.18
CA LYS A 65 -16.11 24.31 0.16
C LYS A 65 -14.99 23.33 0.47
N ASP A 66 -15.25 22.32 1.28
CA ASP A 66 -14.23 21.38 1.77
C ASP A 66 -13.71 20.51 0.63
N VAL A 67 -14.61 19.93 -0.18
CA VAL A 67 -14.25 19.09 -1.32
C VAL A 67 -13.50 19.89 -2.38
N ARG A 68 -13.93 21.13 -2.68
CA ARG A 68 -13.18 21.97 -3.62
C ARG A 68 -11.81 22.34 -3.09
N SER A 69 -11.69 22.65 -1.80
CA SER A 69 -10.40 22.95 -1.18
C SER A 69 -9.45 21.76 -1.25
N LEU A 70 -9.94 20.55 -0.97
CA LEU A 70 -9.19 19.30 -1.13
C LEU A 70 -8.73 19.08 -2.58
N LEU A 71 -9.65 19.18 -3.54
CA LEU A 71 -9.34 18.95 -4.96
C LEU A 71 -8.44 20.05 -5.56
N HIS A 72 -8.37 21.23 -4.94
CA HIS A 72 -7.50 22.32 -5.39
C HIS A 72 -6.13 22.35 -4.72
N ASP A 73 -5.85 21.48 -3.75
CA ASP A 73 -4.50 21.33 -3.23
C ASP A 73 -3.62 20.63 -4.28
N ASP A 74 -2.74 21.41 -4.91
CA ASP A 74 -1.84 20.90 -5.93
C ASP A 74 -0.68 20.08 -5.34
N GLY A 75 -0.46 20.17 -4.03
CA GLY A 75 0.51 19.33 -3.32
C GLY A 75 -0.03 17.91 -3.13
N ALA A 76 -1.29 17.77 -2.74
CA ALA A 76 -1.88 16.51 -2.34
C ALA A 76 -2.20 15.55 -3.51
N GLU A 77 -1.74 14.31 -3.36
CA GLU A 77 -2.10 13.20 -4.25
C GLU A 77 -3.25 12.35 -3.70
N ILE A 78 -3.45 12.38 -2.38
CA ILE A 78 -4.49 11.65 -1.67
C ILE A 78 -5.29 12.64 -0.84
N THR A 79 -6.59 12.73 -1.11
CA THR A 79 -7.49 13.64 -0.41
C THR A 79 -8.63 12.87 0.24
N PRO A 80 -8.40 12.23 1.41
CA PRO A 80 -9.45 11.58 2.17
C PRO A 80 -10.47 12.59 2.68
N TYR A 81 -11.74 12.23 2.60
CA TYR A 81 -12.84 13.04 3.09
C TYR A 81 -13.79 12.17 3.92
N ILE A 82 -13.74 12.37 5.24
CA ILE A 82 -14.61 11.66 6.19
C ILE A 82 -15.93 12.41 6.28
N VAL A 83 -17.02 11.71 5.98
CA VAL A 83 -18.34 12.33 5.84
C VAL A 83 -19.42 11.53 6.53
N ARG A 84 -20.46 12.24 6.95
CA ARG A 84 -21.69 11.62 7.43
C ARG A 84 -22.42 10.90 6.30
N ASP A 85 -22.73 9.63 6.51
CA ASP A 85 -23.44 8.75 5.57
C ASP A 85 -24.92 9.14 5.49
N SER A 86 -25.26 10.08 4.61
CA SER A 86 -26.62 10.60 4.48
C SER A 86 -26.95 10.94 3.04
N VAL A 87 -28.23 10.83 2.68
CA VAL A 87 -28.73 11.16 1.33
C VAL A 87 -28.35 12.59 0.93
N LYS A 88 -28.47 13.55 1.86
CA LYS A 88 -28.10 14.95 1.61
C LYS A 88 -26.61 15.11 1.30
N THR A 89 -25.76 14.35 2.00
CA THR A 89 -24.31 14.34 1.75
C THR A 89 -24.01 13.86 0.34
N TYR A 90 -24.60 12.73 -0.08
CA TYR A 90 -24.34 12.19 -1.42
C TYR A 90 -24.91 13.07 -2.53
N GLN A 91 -26.08 13.67 -2.34
CA GLN A 91 -26.62 14.64 -3.31
C GLN A 91 -25.66 15.80 -3.55
N ALA A 92 -25.17 16.43 -2.47
CA ALA A 92 -24.19 17.51 -2.58
C ALA A 92 -22.88 17.04 -3.24
N LEU A 93 -22.39 15.85 -2.89
CA LEU A 93 -21.19 15.27 -3.50
C LEU A 93 -21.38 14.97 -4.99
N GLU A 94 -22.54 14.45 -5.40
CA GLU A 94 -22.84 14.16 -6.81
C GLU A 94 -22.84 15.43 -7.66
N GLU A 95 -23.40 16.52 -7.17
CA GLU A 95 -23.39 17.82 -7.87
C GLU A 95 -21.95 18.32 -8.10
N ILE A 96 -21.10 18.23 -7.07
CA ILE A 96 -19.68 18.60 -7.16
C ILE A 96 -18.95 17.66 -8.14
N ILE A 97 -19.13 16.36 -8.02
CA ILE A 97 -18.50 15.37 -8.90
C ILE A 97 -18.92 15.61 -10.36
N ALA A 98 -20.21 15.89 -10.61
CA ALA A 98 -20.73 16.20 -11.93
C ALA A 98 -20.08 17.47 -12.51
N SER A 99 -19.90 18.52 -11.70
CA SER A 99 -19.22 19.74 -12.16
C SER A 99 -17.76 19.47 -12.54
N TYR A 100 -17.05 18.64 -11.78
CA TYR A 100 -15.65 18.30 -12.07
C TYR A 100 -15.48 17.36 -13.26
N ARG A 101 -16.38 16.39 -13.46
CA ARG A 101 -16.35 15.47 -14.61
C ARG A 101 -16.39 16.21 -15.95
N ASN A 102 -17.11 17.33 -15.99
CA ASN A 102 -17.26 18.19 -17.17
C ASN A 102 -16.16 19.28 -17.27
N SER A 103 -15.17 19.27 -16.38
CA SER A 103 -14.11 20.28 -16.33
C SER A 103 -12.74 19.71 -16.76
N PRO A 104 -11.77 20.57 -17.14
CA PRO A 104 -10.37 20.15 -17.33
C PRO A 104 -9.75 19.51 -16.08
N ALA A 105 -10.29 19.79 -14.89
CA ALA A 105 -9.82 19.26 -13.61
C ALA A 105 -10.37 17.86 -13.26
N ARG A 106 -11.05 17.16 -14.19
CA ARG A 106 -11.62 15.82 -13.96
C ARG A 106 -10.65 14.81 -13.33
N GLY A 107 -9.35 14.90 -13.68
CA GLY A 107 -8.33 13.99 -13.18
C GLY A 107 -8.08 14.12 -11.67
N ARG A 108 -8.45 15.26 -11.08
CA ARG A 108 -8.33 15.49 -9.63
C ARG A 108 -9.30 14.64 -8.82
N LEU A 109 -10.43 14.22 -9.41
CA LEU A 109 -11.41 13.34 -8.75
C LEU A 109 -10.83 11.99 -8.34
N ALA A 110 -9.79 11.50 -9.02
CA ALA A 110 -9.15 10.22 -8.66
C ALA A 110 -8.46 10.26 -7.27
N ARG A 111 -8.12 11.46 -6.80
CA ARG A 111 -7.45 11.72 -5.51
C ARG A 111 -8.43 11.67 -4.33
N LEU A 112 -9.71 11.97 -4.59
CA LEU A 112 -10.76 12.00 -3.56
C LEU A 112 -11.07 10.59 -3.07
N LYS A 113 -10.90 10.36 -1.76
CA LYS A 113 -11.27 9.10 -1.08
C LYS A 113 -12.36 9.38 -0.06
N LEU A 114 -13.60 9.01 -0.40
CA LEU A 114 -14.75 9.20 0.48
C LEU A 114 -14.80 8.12 1.55
N LEU A 115 -14.92 8.53 2.81
CA LEU A 115 -14.97 7.65 3.97
C LEU A 115 -16.30 7.91 4.72
N PRO A 116 -17.38 7.22 4.35
CA PRO A 116 -18.69 7.44 4.97
C PRO A 116 -18.73 6.83 6.38
N VAL A 117 -19.35 7.55 7.30
CA VAL A 117 -19.56 7.17 8.71
C VAL A 117 -21.06 7.20 9.02
N PRO A 118 -21.63 6.18 9.70
CA PRO A 118 -23.05 6.11 9.99
C PRO A 118 -23.60 7.42 10.58
N SER A 119 -24.75 7.87 10.05
CA SER A 119 -25.27 9.19 10.38
C SER A 119 -25.65 9.38 11.86
N ASP A 120 -25.87 8.31 12.59
CA ASP A 120 -26.25 8.26 14.00
C ASP A 120 -25.07 8.00 14.93
N PHE A 121 -23.84 8.08 14.42
CA PHE A 121 -22.64 7.92 15.24
C PHE A 121 -22.55 8.95 16.37
N ASP A 122 -22.29 8.43 17.57
CA ASP A 122 -22.13 9.14 18.82
C ASP A 122 -20.79 8.73 19.45
N ALA A 123 -19.88 9.69 19.61
CA ALA A 123 -18.55 9.46 20.16
C ALA A 123 -18.56 9.21 21.67
N ASP A 124 -19.67 9.44 22.37
CA ASP A 124 -19.81 9.08 23.78
C ASP A 124 -20.25 7.61 23.95
N ASN A 125 -20.66 6.93 22.86
CA ASN A 125 -21.04 5.52 22.88
C ASN A 125 -19.86 4.60 22.50
N ALA A 126 -19.33 3.87 23.48
CA ALA A 126 -18.18 2.97 23.30
C ALA A 126 -18.38 1.91 22.20
N SER A 127 -19.56 1.29 22.13
CA SER A 127 -19.83 0.26 21.12
C SER A 127 -19.88 0.81 19.70
N GLN A 128 -20.35 2.05 19.54
CA GLN A 128 -20.33 2.73 18.25
C GLN A 128 -18.92 3.18 17.87
N ARG A 129 -18.12 3.65 18.84
CA ARG A 129 -16.69 3.95 18.61
C ARG A 129 -15.95 2.74 18.07
N ASP A 130 -16.09 1.58 18.70
CA ASP A 130 -15.43 0.34 18.25
C ASP A 130 -15.88 -0.06 16.83
N CYS A 131 -17.16 0.13 16.52
CA CYS A 131 -17.72 -0.13 15.20
C CYS A 131 -17.14 0.81 14.14
N VAL A 132 -17.13 2.11 14.41
CA VAL A 132 -16.61 3.13 13.49
C VAL A 132 -15.09 3.03 13.34
N GLU A 133 -14.36 2.70 14.40
CA GLU A 133 -12.92 2.47 14.32
C GLU A 133 -12.59 1.30 13.40
N ARG A 134 -13.33 0.20 13.48
CA ARG A 134 -13.18 -0.94 12.57
C ARG A 134 -13.50 -0.57 11.13
N LEU A 135 -14.63 0.10 10.91
CA LEU A 135 -15.06 0.57 9.59
C LEU A 135 -14.00 1.48 8.95
N LEU A 136 -13.53 2.49 9.68
CA LEU A 136 -12.50 3.41 9.20
C LEU A 136 -11.17 2.69 8.97
N THR A 137 -10.79 1.77 9.86
CA THR A 137 -9.59 0.96 9.67
C THR A 137 -9.65 0.21 8.33
N GLU A 138 -10.74 -0.51 8.07
CA GLU A 138 -10.90 -1.27 6.82
C GLU A 138 -10.85 -0.34 5.60
N LYS A 139 -11.57 0.79 5.63
CA LYS A 139 -11.58 1.74 4.51
C LYS A 139 -10.24 2.43 4.28
N ILE A 140 -9.56 2.84 5.33
CA ILE A 140 -8.22 3.46 5.22
C ILE A 140 -7.23 2.44 4.64
N VAL A 141 -7.26 1.20 5.15
CA VAL A 141 -6.35 0.18 4.65
C VAL A 141 -6.64 -0.12 3.18
N ASP A 142 -7.90 -0.23 2.77
CA ASP A 142 -8.25 -0.62 1.41
C ASP A 142 -8.06 0.53 0.41
N ASP A 143 -8.70 1.66 0.68
CA ASP A 143 -8.81 2.76 -0.28
C ASP A 143 -7.57 3.63 -0.32
N ILE A 144 -6.78 3.65 0.75
CA ILE A 144 -5.57 4.47 0.87
C ILE A 144 -4.34 3.58 0.83
N ILE A 145 -4.18 2.66 1.79
CA ILE A 145 -2.94 1.88 1.89
C ILE A 145 -2.78 0.95 0.68
N PHE A 146 -3.73 0.04 0.42
CA PHE A 146 -3.63 -0.93 -0.68
C PHE A 146 -3.75 -0.28 -2.05
N ASN A 147 -4.79 0.52 -2.23
CA ASN A 147 -5.08 1.10 -3.52
C ASN A 147 -4.08 2.21 -3.90
N VAL A 148 -3.69 3.08 -2.98
CA VAL A 148 -2.78 4.16 -3.32
C VAL A 148 -1.35 3.79 -2.93
N VAL A 149 -1.04 3.76 -1.63
CA VAL A 149 0.35 3.64 -1.11
C VAL A 149 1.05 2.39 -1.64
N PHE A 150 0.33 1.29 -1.79
CA PHE A 150 0.85 -0.01 -2.19
C PHE A 150 0.72 -0.27 -3.70
N GLY A 151 0.32 0.75 -4.47
CA GLY A 151 0.31 0.69 -5.94
C GLY A 151 -0.67 -0.34 -6.49
N HIS A 152 -1.84 -0.49 -5.86
CA HIS A 152 -2.86 -1.46 -6.25
C HIS A 152 -2.30 -2.90 -6.34
N ILE A 153 -1.48 -3.30 -5.37
CA ILE A 153 -1.19 -4.72 -5.19
C ILE A 153 -2.46 -5.40 -4.68
N ALA A 154 -2.67 -6.64 -5.10
CA ALA A 154 -3.83 -7.44 -4.73
C ALA A 154 -3.42 -8.91 -4.63
N GLU A 155 -4.30 -9.73 -4.07
CA GLU A 155 -4.10 -11.17 -3.88
C GLU A 155 -3.71 -11.88 -5.18
N GLU A 156 -4.38 -11.58 -6.30
CA GLU A 156 -4.16 -12.25 -7.57
C GLU A 156 -2.73 -12.03 -8.10
N HIS A 157 -2.16 -10.86 -7.85
CA HIS A 157 -0.79 -10.56 -8.23
C HIS A 157 0.22 -11.40 -7.46
N VAL A 158 -0.02 -11.58 -6.15
CA VAL A 158 0.85 -12.36 -5.27
C VAL A 158 0.69 -13.85 -5.53
N GLN A 159 -0.54 -14.33 -5.71
CA GLN A 159 -0.78 -15.73 -6.09
C GLN A 159 -0.13 -16.07 -7.43
N PHE A 160 -0.33 -15.24 -8.46
CA PHE A 160 0.29 -15.45 -9.75
C PHE A 160 1.83 -15.43 -9.68
N PHE A 161 2.40 -14.61 -8.78
CA PHE A 161 3.83 -14.64 -8.50
C PHE A 161 4.27 -15.96 -7.86
N LEU A 162 3.56 -16.41 -6.81
CA LEU A 162 3.93 -17.60 -6.04
C LEU A 162 3.67 -18.92 -6.76
N ASP A 163 2.71 -18.92 -7.69
CA ASP A 163 2.34 -20.09 -8.49
C ASP A 163 3.19 -20.22 -9.77
N ALA A 164 4.20 -19.36 -9.93
CA ALA A 164 5.17 -19.43 -11.02
C ALA A 164 5.83 -20.81 -11.09
N SER A 165 5.73 -21.45 -12.26
CA SER A 165 6.39 -22.72 -12.52
C SER A 165 7.89 -22.54 -12.79
N GLY A 166 8.65 -23.62 -12.67
CA GLY A 166 10.09 -23.65 -12.98
C GLY A 166 10.97 -23.64 -11.74
N THR A 167 12.11 -22.95 -11.82
CA THR A 167 13.08 -22.91 -10.72
C THR A 167 12.55 -22.11 -9.55
N LEU A 168 12.40 -22.78 -8.40
CA LEU A 168 11.90 -22.18 -7.17
C LEU A 168 12.75 -20.97 -6.76
N GLY A 169 12.10 -19.85 -6.44
CA GLY A 169 12.79 -18.61 -6.05
C GLY A 169 13.31 -17.76 -7.21
N LEU A 170 13.31 -18.24 -8.46
CA LEU A 170 13.93 -17.51 -9.57
C LEU A 170 13.23 -16.17 -9.86
N ASN A 171 11.90 -16.13 -9.81
CA ASN A 171 11.11 -14.90 -9.94
C ASN A 171 11.49 -13.84 -8.90
N LEU A 172 11.63 -14.23 -7.63
CA LEU A 172 12.03 -13.34 -6.54
C LEU A 172 13.51 -12.92 -6.66
N ALA A 173 14.39 -13.83 -7.06
CA ALA A 173 15.80 -13.50 -7.31
C ALA A 173 15.97 -12.51 -8.47
N ILE A 174 15.21 -12.68 -9.56
CA ILE A 174 15.19 -11.72 -10.67
C ILE A 174 14.71 -10.36 -10.18
N LEU A 175 13.60 -10.32 -9.45
CA LEU A 175 13.05 -9.07 -8.93
C LEU A 175 14.06 -8.37 -8.02
N TYR A 176 14.72 -9.11 -7.13
CA TYR A 176 15.80 -8.62 -6.26
C TYR A 176 16.97 -8.03 -7.05
N VAL A 177 17.47 -8.73 -8.08
CA VAL A 177 18.62 -8.24 -8.88
C VAL A 177 18.23 -6.98 -9.65
N ILE A 178 17.02 -6.92 -10.23
CA ILE A 178 16.54 -5.71 -10.92
C ILE A 178 16.42 -4.54 -9.94
N ALA A 179 15.98 -4.79 -8.71
CA ALA A 179 15.84 -3.78 -7.68
C ALA A 179 17.17 -3.19 -7.20
N THR A 180 18.19 -4.04 -7.05
CA THR A 180 19.46 -3.70 -6.38
C THR A 180 20.58 -3.36 -7.36
N GLU A 181 20.65 -4.04 -8.50
CA GLU A 181 21.71 -3.91 -9.50
C GLU A 181 21.20 -3.25 -10.79
N GLY A 182 19.88 -3.13 -10.97
CA GLY A 182 19.25 -2.69 -12.20
C GLY A 182 19.17 -3.80 -13.27
N PHE A 183 18.31 -3.60 -14.27
CA PHE A 183 18.25 -4.50 -15.42
C PHE A 183 19.18 -4.00 -16.55
N LEU A 184 20.10 -4.84 -17.00
CA LEU A 184 20.95 -4.56 -18.18
C LEU A 184 20.51 -5.35 -19.40
N ASN A 185 20.58 -6.68 -19.33
CA ASN A 185 20.09 -7.59 -20.36
C ASN A 185 19.95 -9.01 -19.78
N ILE A 186 19.28 -9.89 -20.54
CA ILE A 186 19.02 -11.28 -20.11
C ILE A 186 20.32 -12.06 -19.88
N SER A 187 21.37 -11.85 -20.70
CA SER A 187 22.63 -12.59 -20.57
C SER A 187 23.35 -12.27 -19.26
N THR A 188 23.41 -10.99 -18.89
CA THR A 188 23.99 -10.55 -17.62
C THR A 188 23.21 -11.12 -16.43
N LEU A 189 21.88 -11.03 -16.48
CA LEU A 189 21.01 -11.57 -15.42
C LEU A 189 21.14 -13.09 -15.28
N SER A 190 21.22 -13.81 -16.40
CA SER A 190 21.43 -15.26 -16.46
C SER A 190 22.76 -15.67 -15.82
N LYS A 191 23.85 -14.97 -16.15
CA LYS A 191 25.17 -15.19 -15.53
C LYS A 191 25.15 -14.90 -14.04
N ARG A 192 24.51 -13.79 -13.64
CA ARG A 192 24.40 -13.35 -12.24
C ARG A 192 23.65 -14.36 -11.37
N LEU A 193 22.60 -14.96 -11.90
CA LEU A 193 21.77 -15.95 -11.22
C LEU A 193 22.23 -17.39 -11.45
N GLN A 194 23.25 -17.61 -12.31
CA GLN A 194 23.73 -18.93 -12.70
C GLN A 194 22.64 -19.84 -13.28
N VAL A 195 21.70 -19.25 -14.02
CA VAL A 195 20.58 -19.95 -14.71
C VAL A 195 20.69 -19.71 -16.21
N SER A 196 20.17 -20.64 -17.02
CA SER A 196 20.10 -20.44 -18.47
C SER A 196 19.16 -19.28 -18.84
N ALA A 197 19.31 -18.74 -20.05
CA ALA A 197 18.56 -17.56 -20.47
C ALA A 197 17.07 -17.80 -20.70
N SER A 198 16.63 -19.04 -20.95
CA SER A 198 15.22 -19.35 -21.23
C SER A 198 14.34 -19.17 -19.99
N PRO A 199 14.63 -19.81 -18.84
CA PRO A 199 13.88 -19.60 -17.61
C PRO A 199 13.85 -18.12 -17.19
N VAL A 200 14.96 -17.41 -17.34
CA VAL A 200 15.02 -15.96 -17.02
C VAL A 200 14.05 -15.18 -17.90
N ARG A 201 13.98 -15.46 -19.20
CA ARG A 201 13.05 -14.79 -20.12
C ARG A 201 11.59 -15.07 -19.77
N GLU A 202 11.26 -16.32 -19.46
CA GLU A 202 9.91 -16.71 -19.05
C GLU A 202 9.48 -16.00 -17.76
N GLN A 203 10.36 -15.95 -16.76
CA GLN A 203 10.07 -15.26 -15.50
C GLN A 203 9.96 -13.74 -15.68
N LEU A 204 10.76 -13.12 -16.56
CA LEU A 204 10.60 -11.69 -16.88
C LEU A 204 9.23 -11.40 -17.51
N LEU A 205 8.72 -12.28 -18.37
CA LEU A 205 7.37 -12.14 -18.94
C LEU A 205 6.30 -12.29 -17.85
N LEU A 206 6.47 -13.23 -16.94
CA LEU A 206 5.58 -13.44 -15.79
C LEU A 206 5.55 -12.20 -14.89
N LEU A 207 6.71 -11.71 -14.47
CA LEU A 207 6.85 -10.51 -13.63
C LEU A 207 6.24 -9.27 -14.30
N LYS A 208 6.38 -9.15 -15.63
CA LYS A 208 5.76 -8.08 -16.41
C LYS A 208 4.24 -8.25 -16.44
N GLY A 209 3.74 -9.46 -16.70
CA GLY A 209 2.30 -9.76 -16.73
C GLY A 209 1.61 -9.51 -15.39
N ALA A 210 2.30 -9.81 -14.29
CA ALA A 210 1.85 -9.54 -12.92
C ALA A 210 2.02 -8.07 -12.50
N GLY A 211 2.69 -7.26 -13.32
CA GLY A 211 2.91 -5.83 -13.08
C GLY A 211 3.93 -5.50 -12.00
N PHE A 212 4.84 -6.42 -11.63
CA PHE A 212 5.97 -6.13 -10.72
C PHE A 212 7.11 -5.40 -11.42
N ILE A 213 7.24 -5.60 -12.74
CA ILE A 213 8.16 -4.86 -13.59
C ILE A 213 7.43 -4.30 -14.81
N ARG A 214 7.98 -3.24 -15.40
CA ARG A 214 7.51 -2.65 -16.65
C ARG A 214 8.68 -2.53 -17.62
N ALA A 215 8.40 -2.60 -18.92
CA ALA A 215 9.39 -2.22 -19.92
C ALA A 215 9.38 -0.69 -20.05
N ASP A 216 10.54 -0.07 -19.96
CA ASP A 216 10.72 1.32 -20.40
C ASP A 216 10.41 1.37 -21.91
N ARG A 217 9.67 2.41 -22.34
CA ARG A 217 9.27 2.57 -23.75
C ARG A 217 10.43 3.06 -24.59
N ASP A 218 11.38 3.77 -23.99
CA ASP A 218 12.48 4.44 -24.67
C ASP A 218 13.79 3.67 -24.57
N LYS A 219 13.89 2.76 -23.59
CA LYS A 219 15.03 1.89 -23.36
C LYS A 219 14.50 0.47 -23.28
N ALA A 220 15.07 -0.49 -24.00
CA ALA A 220 14.68 -1.91 -23.93
C ALA A 220 15.06 -2.57 -22.59
N LEU A 221 14.76 -1.90 -21.48
CA LEU A 221 15.14 -2.21 -20.12
C LEU A 221 13.87 -2.45 -19.28
N TYR A 222 13.98 -3.32 -18.30
CA TYR A 222 12.94 -3.54 -17.32
C TYR A 222 13.20 -2.67 -16.08
N GLU A 223 12.18 -1.96 -15.63
CA GLU A 223 12.17 -1.21 -14.38
C GLU A 223 11.19 -1.84 -13.41
N MET A 224 11.49 -1.75 -12.11
CA MET A 224 10.52 -2.12 -11.09
C MET A 224 9.38 -1.12 -10.99
N THR A 225 8.16 -1.62 -10.80
CA THR A 225 7.00 -0.81 -10.45
C THR A 225 6.94 -0.59 -8.94
N SER A 226 6.10 0.35 -8.46
CA SER A 226 5.83 0.51 -7.02
C SER A 226 5.31 -0.79 -6.37
N ARG A 227 4.56 -1.60 -7.13
CA ARG A 227 4.11 -2.93 -6.69
C ARG A 227 5.29 -3.90 -6.51
N GLY A 228 6.23 -3.92 -7.45
CA GLY A 228 7.50 -4.67 -7.37
C GLY A 228 8.29 -4.32 -6.11
N ARG A 229 8.50 -3.01 -5.90
CA ARG A 229 9.19 -2.48 -4.71
C ARG A 229 8.49 -2.91 -3.42
N LEU A 230 7.17 -2.74 -3.37
CA LEU A 230 6.39 -3.17 -2.21
C LEU A 230 6.53 -4.63 -1.89
N PHE A 231 6.39 -5.48 -2.89
CA PHE A 231 6.45 -6.89 -2.64
C PHE A 231 7.82 -7.29 -2.08
N LEU A 232 8.91 -6.69 -2.57
CA LEU A 232 10.24 -6.88 -2.00
C LEU A 232 10.38 -6.32 -0.57
N ASP A 233 9.84 -5.14 -0.29
CA ASP A 233 9.86 -4.58 1.08
C ASP A 233 9.06 -5.46 2.06
N LEU A 234 7.94 -6.02 1.61
CA LEU A 234 7.13 -6.96 2.39
C LEU A 234 7.89 -8.26 2.63
N VAL A 235 8.52 -8.82 1.59
CA VAL A 235 9.38 -10.02 1.72
C VAL A 235 10.47 -9.78 2.76
N ARG A 236 11.19 -8.65 2.68
CA ARG A 236 12.20 -8.27 3.68
C ARG A 236 11.60 -8.14 5.08
N ARG A 237 10.42 -7.54 5.20
CA ARG A 237 9.78 -7.34 6.51
C ARG A 237 9.39 -8.68 7.15
N VAL A 238 8.79 -9.57 6.37
CA VAL A 238 8.45 -10.93 6.78
C VAL A 238 9.71 -11.69 7.20
N ASP A 239 10.78 -11.58 6.40
CA ASP A 239 12.06 -12.20 6.68
C ASP A 239 12.64 -11.77 8.04
N HIS A 240 12.61 -10.47 8.32
CA HIS A 240 13.05 -9.90 9.59
C HIS A 240 12.19 -10.37 10.77
N GLU A 241 10.86 -10.32 10.63
CA GLU A 241 9.93 -10.70 11.71
C GLU A 241 10.00 -12.19 12.05
N LEU A 242 10.23 -13.04 11.04
CA LEU A 242 10.46 -14.47 11.24
C LEU A 242 11.78 -14.75 11.96
N GLU A 243 12.83 -14.00 11.68
CA GLU A 243 14.11 -14.11 12.39
C GLU A 243 13.99 -13.68 13.85
N THR A 244 13.16 -12.68 14.15
CA THR A 244 12.88 -12.25 15.53
C THR A 244 11.85 -13.12 16.24
N GLY A 245 11.15 -14.00 15.52
CA GLY A 245 10.16 -14.93 16.06
C GLY A 245 8.81 -14.31 16.40
N ASP A 246 8.53 -13.10 15.90
CA ASP A 246 7.30 -12.36 16.18
C ASP A 246 6.80 -11.68 14.91
N LEU A 247 5.69 -12.18 14.37
CA LEU A 247 5.01 -11.60 13.22
C LEU A 247 3.93 -10.65 13.72
N THR A 248 4.06 -9.35 13.44
CA THR A 248 3.12 -8.38 14.01
C THR A 248 1.73 -8.53 13.41
N ASP A 249 0.70 -8.15 14.18
CA ASP A 249 -0.69 -8.20 13.73
C ASP A 249 -0.89 -7.41 12.43
N GLU A 250 -0.21 -6.26 12.26
CA GLU A 250 -0.29 -5.48 11.02
C GLU A 250 0.33 -6.19 9.82
N CYS A 251 1.48 -6.86 10.01
CA CYS A 251 2.12 -7.63 8.95
C CYS A 251 1.26 -8.85 8.58
N ALA A 252 0.75 -9.57 9.59
CA ALA A 252 -0.19 -10.68 9.42
C ALA A 252 -1.48 -10.24 8.70
N TYR A 253 -2.00 -9.05 9.04
CA TYR A 253 -3.16 -8.47 8.38
C TYR A 253 -2.90 -8.21 6.89
N ILE A 254 -1.79 -7.54 6.56
CA ILE A 254 -1.41 -7.26 5.15
C ILE A 254 -1.22 -8.54 4.36
N LEU A 255 -0.52 -9.52 4.94
CA LEU A 255 -0.33 -10.83 4.33
C LEU A 255 -1.65 -11.53 4.07
N SER A 256 -2.58 -11.49 5.03
CA SER A 256 -3.93 -12.06 4.86
C SER A 256 -4.70 -11.39 3.73
N ARG A 257 -4.61 -10.05 3.62
CA ARG A 257 -5.21 -9.28 2.52
C ARG A 257 -4.60 -9.57 1.15
N LEU A 258 -3.38 -10.11 1.11
CA LEU A 258 -2.68 -10.55 -0.09
C LEU A 258 -2.86 -12.05 -0.37
N GLY A 259 -3.80 -12.72 0.32
CA GLY A 259 -4.03 -14.16 0.20
C GLY A 259 -2.90 -15.03 0.76
N CYS A 260 -2.00 -14.45 1.54
CA CYS A 260 -0.84 -15.10 2.14
C CYS A 260 -0.96 -15.16 3.67
N ALA A 261 -2.16 -15.43 4.19
CA ALA A 261 -2.41 -15.50 5.63
C ALA A 261 -1.37 -16.39 6.34
N PRO A 262 -0.75 -15.93 7.44
CA PRO A 262 0.26 -16.69 8.16
C PRO A 262 -0.28 -18.04 8.63
N ILE A 263 0.57 -19.06 8.61
CA ILE A 263 0.25 -20.43 9.04
C ILE A 263 1.21 -20.88 10.14
N ALA A 264 0.84 -21.91 10.89
CA ALA A 264 1.71 -22.48 11.89
C ALA A 264 3.00 -23.05 11.25
N LEU A 265 4.14 -22.67 11.83
CA LEU A 265 5.48 -23.02 11.33
C LEU A 265 5.93 -24.44 11.72
N ASP A 266 5.05 -25.27 12.27
CA ASP A 266 5.30 -26.66 12.67
C ASP A 266 4.74 -27.69 11.67
N GLU A 267 3.94 -27.26 10.69
CA GLU A 267 3.35 -28.14 9.66
C GLU A 267 4.43 -28.86 8.81
N ARG A 268 4.13 -30.00 8.17
CA ARG A 268 5.09 -30.61 7.22
C ARG A 268 5.31 -29.72 5.99
N LEU A 269 6.52 -29.71 5.42
CA LEU A 269 6.87 -28.88 4.26
C LEU A 269 5.88 -29.02 3.09
N GLU A 270 5.48 -30.25 2.76
CA GLU A 270 4.49 -30.53 1.69
C GLU A 270 3.14 -29.86 1.96
N ALA A 271 2.66 -29.90 3.20
CA ALA A 271 1.42 -29.24 3.60
C ALA A 271 1.55 -27.71 3.58
N ARG A 272 2.71 -27.18 3.97
CA ARG A 272 3.00 -25.73 3.89
C ARG A 272 2.97 -25.24 2.44
N MET A 273 3.57 -25.97 1.51
CA MET A 273 3.64 -25.59 0.10
C MET A 273 2.26 -25.58 -0.60
N GLN A 274 1.25 -26.24 -0.04
CA GLN A 274 -0.13 -26.12 -0.54
C GLN A 274 -0.73 -24.74 -0.23
N LYS A 275 -0.22 -24.03 0.79
CA LYS A 275 -0.71 -22.73 1.21
C LYS A 275 0.19 -21.60 0.68
N PRO A 276 -0.37 -20.44 0.25
CA PRO A 276 0.43 -19.35 -0.32
C PRO A 276 1.53 -18.84 0.62
N PHE A 277 1.27 -18.70 1.91
CA PHE A 277 2.30 -18.29 2.87
C PHE A 277 3.47 -19.28 2.92
N GLY A 278 3.20 -20.59 2.93
CA GLY A 278 4.27 -21.59 2.90
C GLY A 278 5.06 -21.58 1.58
N ARG A 279 4.40 -21.31 0.44
CA ARG A 279 5.10 -21.07 -0.84
C ARG A 279 6.00 -19.85 -0.78
N LEU A 280 5.54 -18.74 -0.18
CA LEU A 280 6.34 -17.54 0.04
C LEU A 280 7.60 -17.85 0.86
N LEU A 281 7.47 -18.53 2.01
CA LEU A 281 8.61 -18.90 2.85
C LEU A 281 9.63 -19.77 2.09
N THR A 282 9.13 -20.76 1.35
CA THR A 282 9.99 -21.66 0.58
C THR A 282 10.71 -20.92 -0.56
N THR A 283 10.03 -19.95 -1.18
CA THR A 283 10.60 -19.07 -2.21
C THR A 283 11.71 -18.19 -1.62
N MET A 284 11.49 -17.58 -0.45
CA MET A 284 12.49 -16.77 0.27
C MET A 284 13.73 -17.59 0.63
N GLN A 285 13.53 -18.81 1.13
CA GLN A 285 14.63 -19.72 1.47
C GLN A 285 15.43 -20.14 0.22
N ALA A 286 14.76 -20.44 -0.90
CA ALA A 286 15.41 -20.75 -2.17
C ALA A 286 16.25 -19.56 -2.68
N VAL A 287 15.74 -18.34 -2.54
CA VAL A 287 16.47 -17.12 -2.91
C VAL A 287 17.77 -16.93 -2.14
N ARG A 288 17.74 -17.15 -0.83
CA ARG A 288 18.95 -17.08 0.02
C ARG A 288 19.94 -18.21 -0.32
N SER A 289 19.47 -19.45 -0.38
CA SER A 289 20.33 -20.63 -0.47
C SER A 289 20.85 -20.93 -1.87
N GLN A 290 20.06 -20.67 -2.92
CA GLN A 290 20.40 -21.01 -4.31
C GLN A 290 20.99 -19.82 -5.06
N PHE A 291 20.47 -18.61 -4.83
CA PHE A 291 20.85 -17.41 -5.58
C PHE A 291 21.75 -16.43 -4.81
N GLY A 292 21.95 -16.68 -3.50
CA GLY A 292 22.81 -15.87 -2.65
C GLY A 292 22.33 -14.43 -2.49
N CYS A 293 21.03 -14.19 -2.60
CA CYS A 293 20.46 -12.86 -2.42
C CYS A 293 20.22 -12.59 -0.93
N ASP A 294 20.70 -11.43 -0.47
CA ASP A 294 20.47 -10.95 0.88
C ASP A 294 19.21 -10.08 0.94
N LEU A 295 18.09 -10.69 1.32
CA LEU A 295 16.79 -10.00 1.42
C LEU A 295 16.82 -8.83 2.41
N SER A 296 17.72 -8.82 3.39
CA SER A 296 17.84 -7.72 4.36
C SER A 296 18.38 -6.42 3.74
N SER A 297 19.08 -6.52 2.60
CA SER A 297 19.64 -5.38 1.87
C SER A 297 18.59 -4.56 1.10
N ILE A 298 17.38 -5.11 0.93
CA ILE A 298 16.28 -4.44 0.23
C ILE A 298 15.90 -3.15 0.99
N ARG A 299 15.94 -1.98 0.35
CA ARG A 299 15.51 -0.71 0.97
C ARG A 299 14.90 0.22 -0.07
N HIS A 300 13.58 0.19 -0.22
CA HIS A 300 12.89 1.13 -1.12
C HIS A 300 12.15 2.24 -0.37
N VAL A 301 11.79 2.03 0.89
CA VAL A 301 11.14 3.05 1.71
C VAL A 301 12.17 4.09 2.12
N ALA A 302 12.01 5.31 1.61
CA ALA A 302 12.74 6.47 2.10
C ALA A 302 12.43 6.68 3.58
N ARG A 303 13.46 6.80 4.42
CA ARG A 303 13.30 7.27 5.80
C ARG A 303 13.56 8.76 5.79
N HIS A 304 12.67 9.55 6.37
CA HIS A 304 12.83 10.98 6.65
C HIS A 304 14.13 11.39 7.39
N ARG A 305 15.00 10.44 7.76
CA ARG A 305 16.30 10.69 8.41
C ARG A 305 17.48 10.81 7.45
N ASP A 306 17.28 10.63 6.14
CA ASP A 306 18.39 10.69 5.16
C ASP A 306 18.46 12.02 4.37
N VAL A 307 17.72 13.05 4.80
CA VAL A 307 17.90 14.43 4.32
C VAL A 307 18.78 15.16 5.34
N PRO A 308 20.01 15.56 5.00
CA PRO A 308 20.79 16.46 5.85
C PRO A 308 20.03 17.78 5.98
N GLU A 309 19.91 18.29 7.22
CA GLU A 309 19.47 19.67 7.49
C GLU A 309 20.29 20.71 6.72
#